data_AF-A0A963FC29-F1
#
_entry.id   AF-A0A963FC29-F1
#
_cell.length_a   1.000
_cell.length_b   1.000
_cell.length_c   1.000
_cell.angle_alpha   90.00
_cell.angle_beta   90.00
_cell.angle_gamma   90.00
#
_symmetry.space_group_name_H-M   'P 1'
#
loop_
_entity.id
_entity.type
_entity.pdbx_description
1 polymer ?
#
loop_
_entity_poly.entity_id
_entity_poly.type
_entity_poly.pdbx_seq_one_letter_code
_entity_poly.pdbx_strand_id
1 'polypeptide(L)'
;MQLKYELIENHFEEVTQMTTRTEQARLPDGSWLIRTVMYTPYLITADVSCVPAAGTSKKNRKKRKKKGKRRYERGTLFDPIG
;
A
#
# COMPACT_ATOMS: atom_id res chain seq x y z
N MET A 1 16.22 10.82 -4.90
CA MET A 1 16.18 10.44 -3.47
C MET A 1 16.18 8.92 -3.36
N GLN A 2 17.04 8.35 -2.52
CA GLN A 2 17.09 6.92 -2.27
C GLN A 2 16.47 6.65 -0.89
N LEU A 3 15.45 5.80 -0.82
CA LEU A 3 14.82 5.42 0.43
C LEU A 3 15.75 4.44 1.17
N LYS A 4 16.00 4.72 2.45
CA LYS A 4 16.69 3.79 3.35
C LYS A 4 15.65 2.84 3.91
N TYR A 5 15.70 1.59 3.44
CA TYR A 5 14.83 0.53 3.94
C TYR A 5 15.50 -0.16 5.13
N GLU A 6 14.71 -0.33 6.19
CA GLU A 6 15.03 -1.14 7.35
C GLU A 6 14.22 -2.43 7.27
N LEU A 7 14.89 -3.56 7.52
CA LEU A 7 14.24 -4.86 7.55
C LEU A 7 13.46 -5.00 8.87
N ILE A 8 12.16 -5.25 8.77
CA ILE A 8 11.32 -5.59 9.93
C ILE A 8 11.35 -7.10 10.14
N GLU A 9 11.07 -7.85 9.06
CA GLU A 9 10.90 -9.29 9.13
C GLU A 9 11.34 -9.94 7.82
N ASN A 10 11.93 -11.12 7.94
CA ASN A 10 12.22 -12.00 6.82
C ASN A 10 11.90 -13.42 7.23
N HIS A 11 10.88 -14.01 6.62
CA HIS A 11 10.40 -15.35 6.91
C HIS A 11 10.48 -16.23 5.67
N PHE A 12 11.07 -17.41 5.83
CA PHE A 12 11.11 -18.44 4.81
C PHE A 12 10.24 -19.63 5.25
N GLU A 13 9.36 -20.06 4.37
CA GLU A 13 8.51 -21.23 4.56
C GLU A 13 9.02 -22.39 3.69
N GLU A 14 9.46 -23.47 4.33
CA GLU A 14 10.17 -24.57 3.67
C GLU A 14 9.26 -25.41 2.75
N VAL A 15 8.03 -25.68 3.17
CA VAL A 15 7.07 -26.53 2.42
C VAL A 15 6.72 -25.90 1.07
N THR A 16 6.47 -24.60 1.08
CA THR A 16 6.04 -23.86 -0.12
C THR A 16 7.22 -23.21 -0.86
N GLN A 17 8.41 -23.22 -0.25
CA GLN A 17 9.61 -22.50 -0.70
C GLN A 17 9.36 -21.00 -0.92
N MET A 18 8.49 -20.42 -0.09
CA MET A 18 8.11 -19.02 -0.19
C MET A 18 8.88 -18.18 0.82
N THR A 19 9.30 -16.99 0.39
CA THR A 19 9.97 -16.02 1.26
C THR A 19 9.12 -14.77 1.36
N THR A 20 8.77 -14.37 2.58
CA THR A 20 8.11 -13.10 2.85
C THR A 20 9.08 -12.15 3.54
N ARG A 21 9.26 -10.97 2.96
CA ARG A 21 10.19 -9.94 3.46
C ARG A 21 9.46 -8.62 3.65
N THR A 22 9.42 -8.16 4.89
CA THR A 22 8.76 -6.90 5.28
C THR A 22 9.80 -5.86 5.63
N GLU A 23 9.71 -4.71 4.98
CA GLU A 23 10.64 -3.59 5.12
C GLU A 23 9.87 -2.29 5.38
N GLN A 24 10.49 -1.36 6.11
CA GLN A 24 9.98 -0.01 6.28
C GLN A 24 10.98 1.03 5.79
N ALA A 25 10.48 2.14 5.28
CA ALA A 25 11.28 3.32 4.98
C ALA A 25 10.59 4.58 5.48
N ARG A 26 11.40 5.50 6.01
CA ARG A 26 10.91 6.83 6.41
C ARG A 26 10.83 7.74 5.19
N LEU A 27 9.67 8.35 4.97
CA LEU A 27 9.47 9.34 3.92
C LEU A 27 9.84 10.76 4.41
N PRO A 28 10.21 11.68 3.49
CA PRO A 28 10.61 13.05 3.84
C PRO A 28 9.52 13.85 4.56
N ASP A 29 8.25 13.53 4.31
CA ASP A 29 7.10 14.15 4.96
C ASP A 29 6.81 13.59 6.37
N GLY A 30 7.66 12.69 6.85
CA GLY A 30 7.51 12.02 8.13
C GLY A 30 6.44 10.92 8.13
N SER A 31 5.94 10.49 6.98
CA SER A 31 5.17 9.25 6.88
C SER A 31 6.11 8.02 6.83
N TRP A 32 5.53 6.85 7.07
CA TRP A 32 6.21 5.57 6.90
C TRP A 32 5.68 4.88 5.65
N LEU A 33 6.58 4.26 4.90
CA LEU A 33 6.25 3.33 3.84
C LEU A 33 6.59 1.93 4.33
N ILE A 34 5.60 1.04 4.35
CA ILE A 34 5.78 -0.37 4.69
C ILE A 34 5.60 -1.14 3.39
N ARG A 35 6.59 -1.96 3.05
CA ARG A 35 6.58 -2.83 1.87
C ARG A 35 6.72 -4.27 2.34
N THR A 36 5.82 -5.12 1.91
CA THR A 36 5.91 -6.58 2.10
C THR A 36 6.07 -7.21 0.73
N VAL A 37 7.18 -7.92 0.54
CA VAL A 37 7.47 -8.66 -0.69
C VAL A 37 7.38 -10.14 -0.43
N MET A 38 6.66 -10.82 -1.30
CA MET A 38 6.45 -12.25 -1.26
C MET A 38 7.11 -12.83 -2.51
N TYR A 39 8.19 -13.55 -2.29
CA TYR A 39 8.91 -14.32 -3.30
C TYR A 39 8.32 -15.73 -3.31
N THR A 40 7.77 -16.12 -4.44
CA THR A 40 7.34 -17.50 -4.69
C THR A 40 8.21 -18.08 -5.81
N PRO A 41 8.26 -19.41 -5.98
CA PRO A 41 8.99 -20.01 -7.10
C PRO A 41 8.54 -19.51 -8.48
N TYR A 42 7.29 -19.05 -8.62
CA TYR A 42 6.70 -18.70 -9.91
C TYR A 42 6.64 -17.19 -10.17
N LEU A 43 6.55 -16.37 -9.13
CA LEU A 43 6.39 -14.92 -9.25
C LEU A 43 6.85 -14.18 -7.99
N ILE A 44 7.07 -12.88 -8.15
CA ILE A 44 7.35 -11.94 -7.06
C ILE A 44 6.19 -10.96 -6.98
N THR A 45 5.57 -10.86 -5.81
CA THR A 45 4.53 -9.86 -5.52
C THR A 45 4.98 -8.94 -4.41
N ALA A 46 4.48 -7.70 -4.44
CA ALA A 46 4.74 -6.72 -3.40
C ALA A 46 3.45 -5.97 -3.06
N ASP A 47 3.18 -5.82 -1.77
CA ASP A 47 2.21 -4.86 -1.26
C ASP A 47 2.95 -3.70 -0.60
N VAL A 48 2.44 -2.49 -0.82
CA VAL A 48 3.04 -1.26 -0.30
C VAL A 48 1.96 -0.40 0.33
N SER A 49 2.09 -0.18 1.62
CA SER A 49 1.19 0.68 2.39
C SER A 49 1.94 1.91 2.92
N CYS A 50 1.22 3.03 3.01
CA CYS A 50 1.75 4.28 3.53
C CYS A 50 1.00 4.65 4.82
N VAL A 51 1.75 4.72 5.92
CA VAL A 51 1.26 5.11 7.24
C VAL A 51 1.60 6.58 7.49
N PRO A 52 0.61 7.48 7.53
CA PRO A 52 0.86 8.90 7.71
C PRO A 52 1.42 9.20 9.11
N ALA A 53 2.23 10.26 9.23
CA ALA A 53 2.72 10.75 10.51
C ALA A 53 1.57 11.05 11.47
N ALA A 54 1.73 10.70 12.76
CA ALA A 54 0.78 11.08 13.81
C ALA A 54 0.53 12.60 13.78
N GLY A 55 -0.75 13.01 13.78
CA GLY A 55 -1.16 14.42 13.68
C GLY A 55 -1.60 14.91 12.29
N THR A 56 -1.25 14.20 11.20
CA THR A 56 -1.64 14.62 9.82
C THR A 56 -2.98 14.01 9.34
N SER A 57 -3.52 13.02 10.07
CA SER A 57 -4.60 12.15 9.59
C SER A 57 -6.00 12.79 9.56
N LYS A 58 -6.28 13.80 10.40
CA LYS A 58 -7.62 14.41 10.48
C LYS A 58 -8.01 15.18 9.21
N LYS A 59 -7.07 15.79 8.49
CA LYS A 59 -7.37 16.62 7.31
C LYS A 59 -7.47 15.80 6.02
N ASN A 60 -6.64 14.75 5.87
CA ASN A 60 -6.58 13.95 4.63
C ASN A 60 -7.63 12.82 4.55
N ARG A 61 -8.12 12.28 5.69
CA ARG A 61 -9.20 11.26 5.68
C ARG A 61 -10.51 11.80 5.09
N LYS A 62 -10.84 13.08 5.33
CA LYS A 62 -12.00 13.76 4.71
C LYS A 62 -11.85 13.93 3.19
N LYS A 63 -10.65 14.25 2.69
CA LYS A 63 -10.38 14.40 1.25
C LYS A 63 -10.44 13.06 0.51
N ARG A 64 -9.91 11.97 1.08
CA ARG A 64 -9.97 10.62 0.47
C ARG A 64 -11.41 10.09 0.37
N LYS A 65 -12.24 10.25 1.42
CA LYS A 65 -13.67 9.87 1.36
C LYS A 65 -14.47 10.68 0.30
N LYS A 66 -14.17 11.98 0.13
CA LYS A 66 -14.83 12.83 -0.87
C LYS A 66 -14.45 12.47 -2.32
N LYS A 67 -13.21 12.00 -2.56
CA LYS A 67 -12.78 11.49 -3.88
C LYS A 67 -13.37 10.11 -4.20
N GLY A 68 -13.53 9.22 -3.21
CA GLY A 68 -14.19 7.92 -3.37
C GLY A 68 -15.67 8.05 -3.75
N LYS A 69 -16.42 8.95 -3.07
CA LYS A 69 -17.85 9.18 -3.36
C LYS A 69 -18.10 9.74 -4.77
N ARG A 70 -17.24 10.67 -5.23
CA ARG A 70 -17.29 11.23 -6.61
C ARG A 70 -16.93 10.23 -7.72
N ARG A 71 -16.27 9.11 -7.40
CA ARG A 71 -16.00 8.04 -8.38
C ARG A 71 -17.20 7.11 -8.53
N TYR A 72 -17.95 6.87 -7.44
CA TYR A 72 -19.18 6.09 -7.49
C TYR A 72 -20.28 6.83 -8.27
N GLU A 73 -20.45 8.14 -8.04
CA GLU A 73 -21.43 8.97 -8.77
C GLU A 73 -21.11 9.17 -10.26
N ARG A 74 -19.84 8.98 -10.69
CA ARG A 74 -19.46 9.02 -12.12
C ARG A 74 -19.39 7.63 -12.77
N GLY A 75 -19.58 6.56 -12.01
CA GLY A 75 -19.52 5.18 -12.49
C GLY A 75 -20.88 4.55 -12.79
N THR A 76 -21.99 5.27 -12.60
CA THR A 76 -23.34 4.79 -12.93
C THR A 76 -23.89 5.39 -14.23
N LEU A 77 -23.02 5.77 -15.16
CA LEU A 77 -23.43 6.14 -16.53
C LEU A 77 -23.41 4.89 -17.43
N PHE A 78 -24.18 3.88 -17.03
CA PHE A 78 -24.73 2.92 -17.97
C PHE A 78 -26.10 3.48 -18.33
N ASP A 79 -26.14 4.34 -19.34
CA ASP A 79 -27.39 4.64 -20.02
C ASP A 79 -27.80 3.35 -20.76
N PRO A 80 -28.97 2.75 -20.47
CA PRO A 80 -29.45 1.63 -21.27
C PRO A 80 -29.72 2.14 -22.68
N ILE A 81 -29.08 1.51 -23.67
CA ILE A 81 -29.37 1.72 -25.10
C ILE A 81 -30.83 1.30 -25.31
N GLY A 82 -31.69 2.27 -25.56
CA GLY A 82 -33.01 2.10 -26.15
C GLY A 82 -32.97 2.40 -27.64
#